data_AF-A0A8D0G6L3-F1
#
_entry.id   AF-A0A8D0G6L3-F1
#
_cell.length_a   1.000
_cell.length_b   1.000
_cell.length_c   1.000
_cell.angle_alpha   90.00
_cell.angle_beta   90.00
_cell.angle_gamma   90.00
#
_symmetry.space_group_name_H-M   'P 1'
#
loop_
_entity.id
_entity.type
_entity.pdbx_description
1 polymer ?
#
loop_
_entity_poly.entity_id
_entity_poly.type
_entity_poly.pdbx_seq_one_letter_code
_entity_poly.pdbx_strand_id
1 'polypeptide(L)'
;MLLTPLRLGHRVCRGVLRVGREGRPARAMAEQSHDPASRNQAGPLDSAVTAGIIIIGDEILKGHTQDTNSFFMCRKLRSLGVQVARISVVPDDVETIAAEVSAFADRFTYVLTSGGIGPTHDDVTFEAVAQAFGEKVSPHPEMVSLVQRFFGKTDAACPEMKLARVPTSSRLNYGTDKRTGLPSQYPLVSVRNVYVFPGIPGLLERALEGLEHLFRNEKAHFYSCQLYVNADETLLAPVLERANTRFRRHTSLGSYPDWLSNYYRVKLSLDAQSETHLAQARAFLLKNLPQGVVVPVVPDPVSRAAREVYALAEAGSPLGQKVAAALQIIEAALGKYSLAQLCLGFNGGKDCTALLH
;
A
#
# COMPACT_ATOMS: atom_id res chain seq x y z
N MET A 1 38.63 11.20 27.98
CA MET A 1 38.70 11.54 29.42
C MET A 1 37.50 12.42 29.72
N LEU A 2 36.41 11.87 30.27
CA LEU A 2 36.03 11.90 31.70
C LEU A 2 35.84 13.37 32.17
N LEU A 3 34.75 13.84 32.77
CA LEU A 3 33.58 13.27 33.43
C LEU A 3 32.63 14.46 33.76
N THR A 4 31.31 14.30 33.62
CA THR A 4 30.29 14.94 34.49
C THR A 4 30.35 14.27 35.89
N PRO A 5 29.68 14.70 36.99
CA PRO A 5 28.53 15.60 37.13
C PRO A 5 28.55 16.55 38.37
N LEU A 6 27.52 17.39 38.53
CA LEU A 6 27.16 17.99 39.82
C LEU A 6 25.67 17.73 40.12
N ARG A 7 25.43 17.11 41.27
CA ARG A 7 24.13 16.88 41.93
C ARG A 7 24.14 17.58 43.30
N LEU A 8 22.92 17.68 43.84
CA LEU A 8 22.45 18.04 45.20
C LEU A 8 21.97 19.49 45.37
N GLY A 9 20.79 19.76 45.95
CA GLY A 9 19.96 18.86 46.75
C GLY A 9 18.56 19.38 47.13
N HIS A 10 17.89 18.50 47.88
CA HIS A 10 16.52 18.45 48.36
C HIS A 10 15.97 19.69 49.09
N ARG A 11 14.64 19.90 48.97
CA ARG A 11 13.75 20.10 50.13
C ARG A 11 12.39 19.41 49.93
N VAL A 12 12.00 18.70 50.97
CA VAL A 12 10.75 17.96 51.18
C VAL A 12 9.80 18.86 51.97
N CYS A 13 8.52 18.90 51.61
CA CYS A 13 7.42 19.16 52.55
C CYS A 13 6.21 18.30 52.20
N ARG A 14 5.80 17.48 53.17
CA ARG A 14 4.63 16.60 53.17
C ARG A 14 3.34 17.39 53.38
N GLY A 15 2.26 16.98 52.72
CA GLY A 15 0.89 17.35 53.04
C GLY A 15 -0.04 16.20 52.68
N VAL A 16 -0.50 15.48 53.71
CA VAL A 16 -1.35 14.28 53.64
C VAL A 16 -2.81 14.72 53.65
N LEU A 17 -3.63 14.16 52.76
CA LEU A 17 -5.07 14.02 53.01
C LEU A 17 -5.53 12.62 52.59
N ARG A 18 -6.04 11.88 53.57
CA ARG A 18 -6.64 10.53 53.48
C ARG A 18 -8.07 10.66 53.98
N VAL A 19 -9.06 10.27 53.16
CA VAL A 19 -10.41 9.80 53.54
C VAL A 19 -10.90 9.04 52.29
N GLY A 20 -11.51 7.86 52.28
CA GLY A 20 -11.94 6.86 53.25
C GLY A 20 -12.63 5.78 52.39
N ARG A 21 -12.30 4.50 52.59
CA ARG A 21 -12.91 3.36 51.90
C ARG A 21 -14.14 2.92 52.69
N GLU A 22 -15.29 2.80 52.04
CA GLU A 22 -16.36 1.89 52.45
C GLU A 22 -16.83 1.08 51.24
N GLY A 23 -16.83 -0.24 51.42
CA GLY A 23 -17.15 -1.23 50.38
C GLY A 23 -18.62 -1.57 50.33
N ARG A 24 -19.09 -1.93 49.13
CA ARG A 24 -20.27 -2.77 48.90
C ARG A 24 -19.96 -3.77 47.78
N PRO A 25 -20.48 -5.00 47.86
CA PRO A 25 -20.02 -6.11 47.02
C PRO A 25 -20.60 -6.04 45.61
N ALA A 26 -19.77 -6.36 44.62
CA ALA A 26 -20.21 -6.57 43.25
C ALA A 26 -21.05 -7.85 43.18
N ARG A 27 -22.31 -7.70 42.77
CA ARG A 27 -23.20 -8.82 42.42
C ARG A 27 -22.69 -9.47 41.14
N ALA A 28 -22.46 -10.78 41.22
CA ALA A 28 -22.34 -11.66 40.08
C ALA A 28 -23.66 -11.65 39.27
N MET A 29 -23.58 -11.45 37.96
CA MET A 29 -24.66 -11.76 37.03
C MET A 29 -24.10 -12.43 35.77
N ALA A 30 -24.58 -13.65 35.59
CA ALA A 30 -24.82 -14.38 34.35
C ALA A 30 -23.63 -14.69 33.43
N GLU A 31 -23.13 -15.91 33.59
CA GLU A 31 -22.67 -16.76 32.49
C GLU A 31 -23.74 -16.78 31.37
N GLN A 32 -23.35 -16.35 30.16
CA GLN A 32 -24.04 -16.72 28.94
C GLN A 32 -23.11 -17.61 28.13
N SER A 33 -23.54 -18.86 28.01
CA SER A 33 -23.00 -19.92 27.17
C SER A 33 -22.83 -19.46 25.73
N HIS A 34 -21.58 -19.44 25.24
CA HIS A 34 -21.30 -19.36 23.80
C HIS A 34 -21.45 -20.75 23.17
N ASP A 35 -22.51 -20.91 22.40
CA ASP A 35 -22.77 -22.05 21.53
C ASP A 35 -21.82 -22.01 20.31
N PRO A 36 -20.96 -23.02 20.06
CA PRO A 36 -19.99 -23.01 18.98
C PRO A 36 -20.64 -23.50 17.68
N ALA A 37 -21.67 -22.80 17.19
CA ALA A 37 -22.39 -23.22 15.99
C ALA A 37 -23.04 -22.05 15.24
N SER A 38 -22.30 -20.98 14.93
CA SER A 38 -22.67 -20.08 13.83
C SER A 38 -21.66 -20.22 12.69
N ARG A 39 -21.68 -21.39 12.03
CA ARG A 39 -21.09 -21.54 10.70
C ARG A 39 -21.79 -20.53 9.78
N ASN A 40 -21.07 -19.49 9.39
CA ASN A 40 -21.41 -18.60 8.28
C ASN A 40 -21.57 -19.47 7.02
N GLN A 41 -22.78 -19.95 6.75
CA GLN A 41 -23.15 -20.45 5.45
C GLN A 41 -23.51 -19.25 4.58
N ALA A 42 -22.49 -18.60 4.04
CA ALA A 42 -22.65 -17.88 2.79
C ALA A 42 -22.74 -18.95 1.69
N GLY A 43 -23.86 -18.99 0.96
CA GLY A 43 -23.97 -19.78 -0.28
C GLY A 43 -22.84 -19.42 -1.27
N PRO A 44 -22.63 -20.21 -2.33
CA PRO A 44 -21.46 -20.10 -3.18
C PRO A 44 -21.48 -18.74 -3.90
N LEU A 45 -20.75 -17.78 -3.32
CA LEU A 45 -20.21 -16.66 -4.07
C LEU A 45 -19.30 -17.28 -5.12
N ASP A 46 -19.58 -17.04 -6.40
CA ASP A 46 -18.65 -17.31 -7.51
C ASP A 46 -17.24 -16.96 -7.01
N SER A 47 -16.39 -17.96 -6.80
CA SER A 47 -15.31 -17.88 -5.81
C SER A 47 -14.40 -16.68 -6.09
N ALA A 48 -14.45 -15.66 -5.23
CA ALA A 48 -13.66 -14.45 -5.41
C ALA A 48 -12.18 -14.82 -5.54
N VAL A 49 -11.53 -14.33 -6.60
CA VAL A 49 -10.09 -14.52 -6.80
C VAL A 49 -9.34 -13.72 -5.74
N THR A 50 -8.64 -14.43 -4.86
CA THR A 50 -7.98 -13.84 -3.69
C THR A 50 -6.46 -13.98 -3.74
N ALA A 51 -5.77 -13.05 -3.10
CA ALA A 51 -4.33 -13.12 -2.91
C ALA A 51 -3.95 -13.01 -1.43
N GLY A 52 -2.93 -13.78 -1.05
CA GLY A 52 -2.15 -13.57 0.16
C GLY A 52 -0.77 -13.04 -0.18
N ILE A 53 -0.25 -12.09 0.59
CA ILE A 53 1.09 -11.53 0.40
C ILE A 53 1.95 -11.90 1.61
N ILE A 54 3.18 -12.37 1.36
CA ILE A 54 4.17 -12.67 2.40
C ILE A 54 5.40 -11.80 2.13
N ILE A 55 5.65 -10.85 3.01
CA ILE A 55 6.87 -10.03 3.00
C ILE A 55 7.90 -10.73 3.88
N ILE A 56 9.08 -10.99 3.31
CA ILE A 56 10.16 -11.74 3.94
C ILE A 56 11.32 -10.77 4.09
N GLY A 57 11.71 -10.49 5.33
CA GLY A 57 12.77 -9.54 5.61
C GLY A 57 12.81 -9.13 7.07
N ASP A 58 13.90 -9.51 7.73
CA ASP A 58 14.22 -9.14 9.11
C ASP A 58 14.24 -7.61 9.32
N GLU A 59 14.68 -6.85 8.32
CA GLU A 59 14.76 -5.39 8.34
C GLU A 59 13.38 -4.72 8.38
N ILE A 60 12.35 -5.39 7.83
CA ILE A 60 10.96 -4.94 7.89
C ILE A 60 10.44 -5.13 9.32
N LEU A 61 10.68 -6.29 9.91
CA LEU A 61 10.27 -6.59 11.29
C LEU A 61 11.00 -5.71 12.32
N LYS A 62 12.26 -5.35 12.05
CA LYS A 62 13.06 -4.43 12.87
C LYS A 62 12.67 -2.95 12.67
N GLY A 63 11.85 -2.64 11.66
CA GLY A 63 11.42 -1.28 11.34
C GLY A 63 12.53 -0.41 10.75
N HIS A 64 13.62 -1.02 10.24
CA HIS A 64 14.69 -0.29 9.55
C HIS A 64 14.29 0.14 8.15
N THR A 65 13.43 -0.64 7.52
CA THR A 65 12.91 -0.40 6.18
C THR A 65 11.39 -0.35 6.24
N GLN A 66 10.79 0.69 5.67
CA GLN A 66 9.35 0.75 5.49
C GLN A 66 8.93 -0.15 4.33
N ASP A 67 8.01 -1.07 4.58
CA ASP A 67 7.43 -1.91 3.53
C ASP A 67 6.56 -1.08 2.57
N THR A 68 7.08 -0.86 1.35
CA THR A 68 6.36 -0.25 0.22
C THR A 68 5.87 -1.30 -0.78
N ASN A 69 6.40 -2.53 -0.71
CA ASN A 69 6.11 -3.61 -1.63
C ASN A 69 4.67 -4.10 -1.47
N SER A 70 4.23 -4.36 -0.23
CA SER A 70 2.86 -4.80 0.01
C SER A 70 1.83 -3.73 -0.40
N PHE A 71 2.14 -2.45 -0.18
CA PHE A 71 1.31 -1.33 -0.62
C PHE A 71 1.15 -1.31 -2.14
N PHE A 72 2.26 -1.41 -2.88
CA PHE A 72 2.23 -1.49 -4.33
C PHE A 72 1.45 -2.71 -4.82
N MET A 73 1.74 -3.89 -4.31
CA MET A 73 1.05 -5.13 -4.68
C MET A 73 -0.46 -5.03 -4.43
N CYS A 74 -0.89 -4.49 -3.28
CA CYS A 74 -2.31 -4.32 -2.96
C CYS A 74 -3.02 -3.44 -3.98
N ARG A 75 -2.43 -2.29 -4.33
CA ARG A 75 -2.98 -1.40 -5.35
C ARG A 75 -3.03 -2.08 -6.71
N LYS A 76 -1.96 -2.78 -7.09
CA LYS A 76 -1.85 -3.41 -8.39
C LYS A 76 -2.81 -4.57 -8.56
N LEU A 77 -2.82 -5.52 -7.62
CA LEU A 77 -3.75 -6.65 -7.62
C LEU A 77 -5.21 -6.21 -7.59
N ARG A 78 -5.55 -5.17 -6.81
CA ARG A 78 -6.88 -4.56 -6.85
C ARG A 78 -7.25 -4.06 -8.24
N SER A 79 -6.32 -3.37 -8.93
CA SER A 79 -6.56 -2.90 -10.31
C SER A 79 -6.74 -4.05 -11.32
N LEU A 80 -6.26 -5.25 -10.98
CA LEU A 80 -6.37 -6.46 -11.78
C LEU A 80 -7.59 -7.32 -11.42
N GLY A 81 -8.47 -6.87 -10.52
CA GLY A 81 -9.64 -7.66 -10.12
C GLY A 81 -9.33 -8.76 -9.09
N VAL A 82 -8.21 -8.66 -8.38
CA VAL A 82 -7.81 -9.60 -7.33
C VAL A 82 -7.94 -8.95 -5.95
N GLN A 83 -8.63 -9.64 -5.03
CA GLN A 83 -8.77 -9.19 -3.64
C GLN A 83 -7.59 -9.68 -2.80
N VAL A 84 -6.76 -8.77 -2.32
CA VAL A 84 -5.78 -9.13 -1.27
C VAL A 84 -6.53 -9.32 0.05
N ALA A 85 -6.44 -10.52 0.61
CA ALA A 85 -7.18 -10.91 1.81
C ALA A 85 -6.30 -10.93 3.07
N ARG A 86 -4.98 -11.10 2.92
CA ARG A 86 -4.03 -11.10 4.04
C ARG A 86 -2.63 -10.69 3.56
N ILE A 87 -1.94 -9.94 4.41
CA ILE A 87 -0.50 -9.69 4.32
C ILE A 87 0.11 -10.27 5.60
N SER A 88 1.23 -10.98 5.45
CA SER A 88 2.07 -11.46 6.55
C SER A 88 3.48 -10.94 6.37
N VAL A 89 4.16 -10.60 7.47
CA VAL A 89 5.56 -10.21 7.46
C VAL A 89 6.31 -11.21 8.34
N VAL A 90 7.33 -11.86 7.80
CA VAL A 90 8.05 -12.97 8.43
C VAL A 90 9.56 -12.74 8.38
N PRO A 91 10.33 -13.29 9.33
CA PRO A 91 11.79 -13.22 9.32
C PRO A 91 12.38 -14.06 8.18
N ASP A 92 13.68 -13.86 7.90
CA ASP A 92 14.49 -14.65 6.97
C ASP A 92 14.84 -16.04 7.55
N ASP A 93 13.80 -16.81 7.87
CA ASP A 93 13.89 -18.14 8.48
C ASP A 93 13.11 -19.18 7.64
N VAL A 94 13.78 -20.27 7.28
CA VAL A 94 13.25 -21.28 6.36
C VAL A 94 11.96 -21.91 6.89
N GLU A 95 11.93 -22.30 8.16
CA GLU A 95 10.79 -22.99 8.76
C GLU A 95 9.57 -22.07 8.84
N THR A 96 9.79 -20.83 9.26
CA THR A 96 8.74 -19.80 9.38
C THR A 96 8.16 -19.46 8.02
N ILE A 97 9.00 -19.21 7.01
CA ILE A 97 8.54 -18.92 5.65
C ILE A 97 7.79 -20.12 5.08
N ALA A 98 8.31 -21.35 5.25
CA ALA A 98 7.68 -22.56 4.70
C ALA A 98 6.28 -22.80 5.31
N ALA A 99 6.14 -22.61 6.62
CA ALA A 99 4.85 -22.74 7.30
C ALA A 99 3.83 -21.71 6.79
N GLU A 100 4.23 -20.44 6.65
CA GLU A 100 3.34 -19.38 6.16
C GLU A 100 2.97 -19.60 4.68
N VAL A 101 3.92 -20.00 3.84
CA VAL A 101 3.70 -20.34 2.43
C VAL A 101 2.70 -21.49 2.31
N SER A 102 2.88 -22.57 3.06
CA SER A 102 1.95 -23.71 3.05
C SER A 102 0.54 -23.28 3.47
N ALA A 103 0.42 -22.54 4.57
CA ALA A 103 -0.87 -22.05 5.05
C ALA A 103 -1.56 -21.08 4.07
N PHE A 104 -0.80 -20.26 3.36
CA PHE A 104 -1.33 -19.31 2.37
C PHE A 104 -1.72 -20.01 1.08
N ALA A 105 -0.92 -20.97 0.61
CA ALA A 105 -1.16 -21.70 -0.63
C ALA A 105 -2.48 -22.48 -0.59
N ASP A 106 -2.86 -23.01 0.56
CA ASP A 106 -4.14 -23.73 0.75
C ASP A 106 -5.36 -22.80 0.81
N ARG A 107 -5.16 -21.51 1.13
CA ARG A 107 -6.24 -20.56 1.44
C ARG A 107 -6.56 -19.57 0.33
N PHE A 108 -5.58 -19.23 -0.52
CA PHE A 108 -5.71 -18.15 -1.49
C PHE A 108 -5.48 -18.63 -2.91
N THR A 109 -6.12 -17.95 -3.87
CA THR A 109 -5.91 -18.25 -5.31
C THR A 109 -4.47 -17.96 -5.72
N TYR A 110 -3.89 -16.88 -5.21
CA TYR A 110 -2.50 -16.49 -5.44
C TYR A 110 -1.78 -16.23 -4.11
N VAL A 111 -0.52 -16.64 -4.03
CA VAL A 111 0.39 -16.25 -2.96
C VAL A 111 1.56 -15.51 -3.60
N LEU A 112 1.79 -14.28 -3.16
CA LEU A 112 2.93 -13.48 -3.64
C LEU A 112 3.89 -13.31 -2.47
N THR A 113 5.15 -13.72 -2.65
CA THR A 113 6.21 -13.43 -1.69
C THR A 113 7.05 -12.27 -2.18
N SER A 114 7.69 -11.52 -1.28
CA SER A 114 8.71 -10.52 -1.64
C SER A 114 9.85 -10.56 -0.64
N GLY A 115 11.07 -10.72 -1.14
CA GLY A 115 12.29 -10.78 -0.31
C GLY A 115 12.92 -12.17 -0.27
N GLY A 116 14.16 -12.22 0.24
CA GLY A 116 14.92 -13.45 0.48
C GLY A 116 15.29 -14.28 -0.77
N ILE A 117 15.51 -13.64 -1.93
CA ILE A 117 15.89 -14.35 -3.19
C ILE A 117 17.24 -13.92 -3.77
N GLY A 118 18.02 -13.12 -3.06
CA GLY A 118 19.37 -12.74 -3.47
C GLY A 118 20.42 -13.85 -3.26
N PRO A 119 21.71 -13.51 -3.44
CA PRO A 119 22.81 -14.46 -3.31
C PRO A 119 23.33 -14.62 -1.87
N THR A 120 22.82 -13.88 -0.88
CA THR A 120 23.38 -13.89 0.49
C THR A 120 22.81 -15.06 1.30
N HIS A 121 23.38 -15.29 2.49
CA HIS A 121 23.10 -16.48 3.30
C HIS A 121 21.67 -16.49 3.89
N ASP A 122 21.16 -15.30 4.20
CA ASP A 122 19.81 -14.99 4.66
C ASP A 122 18.75 -15.06 3.55
N ASP A 123 19.13 -15.04 2.27
CA ASP A 123 18.17 -15.17 1.16
C ASP A 123 17.61 -16.60 1.00
N VAL A 124 16.67 -17.03 1.83
CA VAL A 124 16.26 -18.44 1.93
C VAL A 124 14.86 -18.76 1.37
N THR A 125 14.26 -17.84 0.62
CA THR A 125 12.87 -17.97 0.17
C THR A 125 12.65 -19.16 -0.78
N PHE A 126 13.59 -19.46 -1.68
CA PHE A 126 13.45 -20.63 -2.56
C PHE A 126 13.54 -21.95 -1.79
N GLU A 127 14.45 -22.06 -0.84
CA GLU A 127 14.57 -23.20 0.06
C GLU A 127 13.28 -23.40 0.88
N ALA A 128 12.71 -22.31 1.41
CA ALA A 128 11.48 -22.36 2.18
C ALA A 128 10.26 -22.74 1.34
N VAL A 129 10.13 -22.21 0.12
CA VAL A 129 9.05 -22.60 -0.82
C VAL A 129 9.17 -24.08 -1.19
N ALA A 130 10.39 -24.58 -1.42
CA ALA A 130 10.62 -26.00 -1.67
C ALA A 130 10.19 -26.86 -0.47
N GLN A 131 10.58 -26.45 0.75
CA GLN A 131 10.21 -27.12 1.99
C GLN A 131 8.69 -27.16 2.20
N ALA A 132 7.99 -26.05 1.92
CA ALA A 132 6.52 -25.95 2.05
C ALA A 132 5.78 -27.00 1.20
N PHE A 133 6.38 -27.42 0.09
CA PHE A 133 5.78 -28.38 -0.84
C PHE A 133 6.45 -29.75 -0.86
N GLY A 134 7.38 -30.01 0.08
CA GLY A 134 8.06 -31.28 0.22
C GLY A 134 9.01 -31.60 -0.95
N GLU A 135 9.55 -30.58 -1.62
CA GLU A 135 10.50 -30.72 -2.72
C GLU A 135 11.89 -30.16 -2.38
N LYS A 136 12.84 -30.36 -3.29
CA LYS A 136 14.22 -29.87 -3.14
C LYS A 136 14.47 -28.71 -4.09
N VAL A 137 15.42 -27.85 -3.72
CA VAL A 137 16.02 -26.88 -4.65
C VAL A 137 17.10 -27.55 -5.49
N SER A 138 17.13 -27.25 -6.78
CA SER A 138 18.13 -27.76 -7.72
C SER A 138 18.50 -26.68 -8.75
N PRO A 139 19.73 -26.70 -9.30
CA PRO A 139 20.08 -25.79 -10.38
C PRO A 139 19.14 -25.96 -11.58
N HIS A 140 18.46 -24.88 -11.98
CA HIS A 140 17.65 -24.87 -13.20
C HIS A 140 18.50 -24.44 -14.39
N PRO A 141 18.60 -25.22 -15.50
CA PRO A 141 19.54 -24.95 -16.60
C PRO A 141 19.42 -23.53 -17.18
N GLU A 142 18.19 -23.05 -17.34
CA GLU A 142 17.93 -21.71 -17.85
C GLU A 142 18.38 -20.62 -16.84
N MET A 143 18.14 -20.82 -15.54
CA MET A 143 18.56 -19.86 -14.53
C MET A 143 20.08 -19.82 -14.41
N VAL A 144 20.76 -20.97 -14.52
CA VAL A 144 22.23 -21.04 -14.59
C VAL A 144 22.75 -20.23 -15.78
N SER A 145 22.10 -20.37 -16.95
CA SER A 145 22.46 -19.62 -18.16
C SER A 145 22.27 -18.11 -17.98
N LEU A 146 21.23 -17.70 -17.25
CA LEU A 146 20.99 -16.30 -16.90
C LEU A 146 22.04 -15.77 -15.92
N VAL A 147 22.41 -16.56 -14.89
CA VAL A 147 23.47 -16.18 -13.95
C VAL A 147 24.79 -15.98 -14.69
N GLN A 148 25.14 -16.89 -15.59
CA GLN A 148 26.32 -16.75 -16.44
C GLN A 148 26.25 -15.48 -17.31
N ARG A 149 25.10 -15.18 -17.91
CA ARG A 149 24.91 -14.01 -18.78
C ARG A 149 25.05 -12.69 -18.01
N PHE A 150 24.44 -12.58 -16.83
CA PHE A 150 24.36 -11.31 -16.09
C PHE A 150 25.53 -11.08 -15.13
N PHE A 151 26.09 -12.15 -14.56
CA PHE A 151 27.15 -12.05 -13.54
C PHE A 151 28.50 -12.61 -14.02
N GLY A 152 28.54 -13.27 -15.19
CA GLY A 152 29.78 -13.87 -15.71
C GLY A 152 30.27 -15.07 -14.88
N LYS A 153 29.41 -15.67 -14.06
CA LYS A 153 29.76 -16.78 -13.15
C LYS A 153 29.30 -18.11 -13.70
N THR A 154 30.14 -19.13 -13.58
CA THR A 154 29.86 -20.51 -14.00
C THR A 154 30.20 -21.55 -12.94
N ASP A 155 31.03 -21.20 -11.95
CA ASP A 155 31.38 -22.07 -10.84
C ASP A 155 30.20 -22.19 -9.88
N ALA A 156 29.77 -23.44 -9.61
CA ALA A 156 28.68 -23.76 -8.70
C ALA A 156 28.90 -23.27 -7.26
N ALA A 157 30.14 -23.01 -6.86
CA ALA A 157 30.47 -22.45 -5.54
C ALA A 157 30.29 -20.93 -5.43
N CYS A 158 30.07 -20.21 -6.55
CA CYS A 158 29.84 -18.77 -6.51
C CYS A 158 28.51 -18.43 -5.83
N PRO A 159 28.45 -17.41 -4.96
CA PRO A 159 27.20 -16.98 -4.31
C PRO A 159 26.05 -16.71 -5.30
N GLU A 160 26.35 -16.14 -6.47
CA GLU A 160 25.37 -15.82 -7.51
C GLU A 160 24.65 -17.06 -8.06
N MET A 161 25.27 -18.25 -7.99
CA MET A 161 24.64 -19.50 -8.40
C MET A 161 23.47 -19.91 -7.51
N LYS A 162 23.34 -19.32 -6.31
CA LYS A 162 22.16 -19.49 -5.45
C LYS A 162 20.88 -19.04 -6.17
N LEU A 163 20.96 -17.97 -6.97
CA LEU A 163 19.85 -17.47 -7.79
C LEU A 163 19.34 -18.51 -8.80
N ALA A 164 20.18 -19.47 -9.18
CA ALA A 164 19.83 -20.53 -10.11
C ALA A 164 19.29 -21.80 -9.45
N ARG A 165 19.36 -21.91 -8.11
CA ARG A 165 18.85 -23.06 -7.35
C ARG A 165 17.41 -22.78 -6.94
N VAL A 166 16.48 -23.26 -7.73
CA VAL A 166 15.04 -23.05 -7.54
C VAL A 166 14.36 -24.38 -7.18
N PRO A 167 13.16 -24.36 -6.58
CA PRO A 167 12.41 -25.59 -6.31
C PRO A 167 12.20 -26.43 -7.57
N THR A 168 12.18 -27.76 -7.44
CA THR A 168 12.21 -28.67 -8.60
C THR A 168 11.02 -28.48 -9.56
N SER A 169 9.83 -28.19 -9.03
CA SER A 169 8.61 -27.97 -9.83
C SER A 169 8.42 -26.51 -10.32
N SER A 170 9.47 -25.69 -10.25
CA SER A 170 9.42 -24.28 -10.63
C SER A 170 8.99 -24.05 -12.08
N ARG A 171 8.18 -23.02 -12.27
CA ARG A 171 7.88 -22.42 -13.57
C ARG A 171 8.57 -21.06 -13.67
N LEU A 172 9.15 -20.80 -14.83
CA LEU A 172 9.76 -19.51 -15.15
C LEU A 172 8.77 -18.67 -15.95
N ASN A 173 8.38 -17.52 -15.39
CA ASN A 173 7.38 -16.64 -15.99
C ASN A 173 8.06 -15.38 -16.54
N TYR A 174 7.96 -15.18 -17.85
CA TYR A 174 8.53 -14.02 -18.52
C TYR A 174 7.46 -12.94 -18.76
N GLY A 175 7.73 -11.75 -18.24
CA GLY A 175 6.88 -10.57 -18.46
C GLY A 175 7.32 -9.76 -19.66
N THR A 176 6.61 -8.66 -19.90
CA THR A 176 7.01 -7.61 -20.84
C THR A 176 7.30 -6.32 -20.07
N ASP A 177 8.49 -5.76 -20.22
CA ASP A 177 8.82 -4.47 -19.62
C ASP A 177 7.98 -3.38 -20.28
N LYS A 178 7.05 -2.79 -19.53
CA LYS A 178 6.14 -1.74 -20.01
C LYS A 178 6.87 -0.48 -20.48
N ARG A 179 8.10 -0.22 -20.01
CA ARG A 179 8.87 0.96 -20.39
C ARG A 179 9.55 0.81 -21.74
N THR A 180 9.96 -0.40 -22.09
CA THR A 180 10.73 -0.68 -23.30
C THR A 180 9.94 -1.46 -24.35
N GLY A 181 8.83 -2.11 -23.96
CA GLY A 181 8.07 -3.03 -24.80
C GLY A 181 8.75 -4.37 -25.05
N LEU A 182 9.92 -4.61 -24.45
CA LEU A 182 10.71 -5.82 -24.67
C LEU A 182 10.39 -6.89 -23.62
N PRO A 183 10.59 -8.18 -23.94
CA PRO A 183 10.52 -9.25 -22.95
C PRO A 183 11.47 -9.00 -21.77
N SER A 184 10.99 -9.27 -20.56
CA SER A 184 11.84 -9.25 -19.36
C SER A 184 13.00 -10.22 -19.55
N GLN A 185 14.21 -9.79 -19.24
CA GLN A 185 15.38 -10.63 -19.44
C GLN A 185 15.62 -11.64 -18.31
N TYR A 186 14.89 -11.49 -17.20
CA TYR A 186 14.94 -12.37 -16.03
C TYR A 186 13.51 -12.79 -15.66
N PRO A 187 13.25 -14.09 -15.42
CA PRO A 187 11.90 -14.58 -15.13
C PRO A 187 11.53 -14.39 -13.67
N LEU A 188 10.22 -14.38 -13.40
CA LEU A 188 9.68 -14.61 -12.07
C LEU A 188 9.48 -16.12 -11.86
N VAL A 189 10.06 -16.66 -10.79
CA VAL A 189 9.90 -18.07 -10.42
C VAL A 189 8.56 -18.25 -9.70
N SER A 190 7.80 -19.27 -10.09
CA SER A 190 6.61 -19.69 -9.35
C SER A 190 6.55 -21.19 -9.13
N VAL A 191 5.93 -21.59 -8.03
CA VAL A 191 5.65 -22.99 -7.68
C VAL A 191 4.18 -23.08 -7.28
N ARG A 192 3.40 -23.93 -7.97
CA ARG A 192 1.94 -24.00 -7.80
C ARG A 192 1.31 -22.59 -7.94
N ASN A 193 0.64 -22.09 -6.92
CA ASN A 193 0.04 -20.75 -6.84
C ASN A 193 0.92 -19.72 -6.11
N VAL A 194 2.18 -20.04 -5.82
CA VAL A 194 3.15 -19.16 -5.12
C VAL A 194 4.09 -18.50 -6.14
N TYR A 195 4.14 -17.18 -6.13
CA TYR A 195 4.92 -16.34 -7.03
C TYR A 195 5.98 -15.59 -6.21
N VAL A 196 7.25 -15.81 -6.53
CA VAL A 196 8.36 -15.37 -5.68
C VAL A 196 9.00 -14.09 -6.22
N PHE A 197 8.63 -12.93 -5.67
CA PHE A 197 9.13 -11.64 -6.12
C PHE A 197 10.41 -11.22 -5.39
N PRO A 198 11.25 -10.39 -6.05
CA PRO A 198 12.38 -9.73 -5.38
C PRO A 198 11.92 -8.81 -4.24
N GLY A 199 12.80 -8.60 -3.27
CA GLY A 199 12.61 -7.61 -2.19
C GLY A 199 12.83 -6.17 -2.63
N ILE A 200 13.61 -5.94 -3.68
CA ILE A 200 13.92 -4.59 -4.19
C ILE A 200 12.66 -4.00 -4.86
N PRO A 201 12.12 -2.86 -4.38
CA PRO A 201 10.83 -2.34 -4.86
C PRO A 201 10.77 -2.12 -6.37
N GLY A 202 11.78 -1.46 -6.95
CA GLY A 202 11.80 -1.19 -8.39
C GLY A 202 11.83 -2.46 -9.26
N LEU A 203 12.38 -3.58 -8.77
CA LEU A 203 12.38 -4.85 -9.50
C LEU A 203 11.03 -5.55 -9.38
N LEU A 204 10.43 -5.54 -8.19
CA LEU A 204 9.12 -6.10 -7.93
C LEU A 204 8.05 -5.40 -8.76
N GLU A 205 8.06 -4.07 -8.78
CA GLU A 205 7.13 -3.25 -9.55
C GLU A 205 7.18 -3.63 -11.03
N ARG A 206 8.40 -3.63 -11.61
CA ARG A 206 8.62 -4.02 -13.01
C ARG A 206 8.15 -5.45 -13.31
N ALA A 207 8.43 -6.39 -12.41
CA ALA A 207 8.02 -7.79 -12.58
C ALA A 207 6.50 -7.94 -12.57
N LEU A 208 5.81 -7.36 -11.57
CA LEU A 208 4.36 -7.49 -11.45
C LEU A 208 3.61 -6.78 -12.58
N GLU A 209 4.10 -5.61 -13.03
CA GLU A 209 3.55 -4.91 -14.20
C GLU A 209 3.75 -5.67 -15.51
N GLY A 210 4.89 -6.34 -15.66
CA GLY A 210 5.15 -7.17 -16.85
C GLY A 210 4.34 -8.45 -16.88
N LEU A 211 3.89 -8.94 -15.72
CA LEU A 211 3.19 -10.21 -15.54
C LEU A 211 1.71 -10.06 -15.15
N GLU A 212 1.12 -8.88 -15.33
CA GLU A 212 -0.28 -8.59 -15.00
C GLU A 212 -1.27 -9.63 -15.56
N HIS A 213 -0.99 -10.18 -16.74
CA HIS A 213 -1.83 -11.17 -17.41
C HIS A 213 -2.01 -12.45 -16.59
N LEU A 214 -1.05 -12.80 -15.71
CA LEU A 214 -1.15 -13.97 -14.83
C LEU A 214 -2.17 -13.78 -13.71
N PHE A 215 -2.42 -12.53 -13.30
CA PHE A 215 -3.27 -12.19 -12.16
C PHE A 215 -4.58 -11.54 -12.57
N ARG A 216 -4.76 -11.21 -13.85
CA ARG A 216 -5.92 -10.45 -14.33
C ARG A 216 -7.19 -11.28 -14.21
N ASN A 217 -8.15 -10.76 -13.46
CA ASN A 217 -9.50 -11.29 -13.34
C ASN A 217 -10.50 -10.29 -13.93
N GLU A 218 -10.96 -10.56 -15.16
CA GLU A 218 -11.91 -9.70 -15.88
C GLU A 218 -13.33 -9.76 -15.31
N LYS A 219 -13.64 -10.74 -14.47
CA LYS A 219 -14.98 -10.89 -13.87
C LYS A 219 -15.19 -9.98 -12.66
N ALA A 220 -14.11 -9.45 -12.08
CA ALA A 220 -14.17 -8.61 -10.89
C ALA A 220 -13.57 -7.24 -11.16
N HIS A 221 -14.35 -6.21 -10.84
CA HIS A 221 -13.89 -4.82 -10.86
C HIS A 221 -14.06 -4.23 -9.47
N PHE A 222 -13.13 -3.37 -9.08
CA PHE A 222 -13.20 -2.65 -7.83
C PHE A 222 -13.27 -1.16 -8.10
N TYR A 223 -14.31 -0.53 -7.56
CA TYR A 223 -14.55 0.90 -7.67
C TYR A 223 -14.38 1.53 -6.30
N SER A 224 -13.71 2.67 -6.27
CA SER A 224 -13.46 3.43 -5.04
C SER A 224 -13.83 4.88 -5.26
N CYS A 225 -14.45 5.52 -4.28
CA CYS A 225 -14.62 6.96 -4.28
C CYS A 225 -14.33 7.55 -2.90
N GLN A 226 -13.78 8.75 -2.88
CA GLN A 226 -13.44 9.45 -1.65
C GLN A 226 -14.28 10.72 -1.54
N LEU A 227 -14.75 11.00 -0.32
CA LEU A 227 -15.40 12.26 0.03
C LEU A 227 -14.61 12.91 1.16
N TYR A 228 -14.39 14.20 1.05
CA TYR A 228 -13.68 14.97 2.07
C TYR A 228 -14.66 15.86 2.80
N VAL A 229 -14.60 15.83 4.13
CA VAL A 229 -15.58 16.46 4.99
C VAL A 229 -14.87 17.33 6.02
N ASN A 230 -15.28 18.59 6.12
CA ASN A 230 -14.84 19.55 7.13
C ASN A 230 -15.81 19.56 8.32
N ALA A 231 -15.93 18.42 9.00
CA ALA A 231 -16.71 18.27 10.22
C ALA A 231 -16.08 17.20 11.12
N ASP A 232 -16.38 17.26 12.42
CA ASP A 232 -15.94 16.25 13.39
C ASP A 232 -16.56 14.88 13.10
N GLU A 233 -15.77 13.82 13.27
CA GLU A 233 -16.22 12.44 13.04
C GLU A 233 -17.46 12.08 13.89
N THR A 234 -17.55 12.59 15.12
CA THR A 234 -18.70 12.40 16.00
C THR A 234 -20.02 12.89 15.40
N LEU A 235 -19.98 13.96 14.60
CA LEU A 235 -21.15 14.48 13.89
C LEU A 235 -21.53 13.63 12.67
N LEU A 236 -20.55 12.90 12.12
CA LEU A 236 -20.73 12.04 10.95
C LEU A 236 -21.23 10.65 11.33
N ALA A 237 -20.84 10.14 12.51
CA ALA A 237 -21.08 8.77 12.96
C ALA A 237 -22.53 8.29 12.75
N PRO A 238 -23.60 9.05 13.12
CA PRO A 238 -24.97 8.59 12.91
C PRO A 238 -25.34 8.41 11.42
N VAL A 239 -24.82 9.24 10.53
CA VAL A 239 -25.05 9.15 9.08
C VAL A 239 -24.29 7.96 8.51
N LEU A 240 -23.05 7.77 8.94
CA LEU A 240 -22.20 6.66 8.50
C LEU A 240 -22.77 5.31 8.94
N GLU A 241 -23.32 5.21 10.14
CA GLU A 241 -23.97 3.99 10.63
C GLU A 241 -25.21 3.63 9.82
N ARG A 242 -26.04 4.61 9.47
CA ARG A 242 -27.19 4.40 8.57
C ARG A 242 -26.74 3.97 7.17
N ALA A 243 -25.69 4.60 6.63
CA ALA A 243 -25.13 4.23 5.34
C ALA A 243 -24.58 2.79 5.37
N ASN A 244 -23.80 2.45 6.39
CA ASN A 244 -23.25 1.11 6.56
C ASN A 244 -24.37 0.06 6.69
N THR A 245 -25.37 0.30 7.53
CA THR A 245 -26.51 -0.62 7.69
C THR A 245 -27.23 -0.89 6.36
N ARG A 246 -27.37 0.15 5.52
CA ARG A 246 -28.03 0.05 4.22
C ARG A 246 -27.19 -0.63 3.15
N PHE A 247 -25.88 -0.34 3.08
CA PHE A 247 -25.04 -0.70 1.94
C PHE A 247 -23.97 -1.76 2.25
N ARG A 248 -23.78 -2.20 3.50
CA ARG A 248 -22.70 -3.13 3.93
C ARG A 248 -22.57 -4.43 3.13
N ARG A 249 -23.63 -4.87 2.44
CA ARG A 249 -23.60 -6.08 1.60
C ARG A 249 -22.83 -5.89 0.30
N HIS A 250 -22.75 -4.65 -0.20
CA HIS A 250 -22.21 -4.34 -1.53
C HIS A 250 -21.21 -3.20 -1.54
N THR A 251 -21.09 -2.46 -0.44
CA THR A 251 -20.20 -1.31 -0.32
C THR A 251 -19.57 -1.32 1.07
N SER A 252 -18.24 -1.26 1.09
CA SER A 252 -17.45 -0.97 2.29
C SER A 252 -17.36 0.54 2.45
N LEU A 253 -17.52 1.01 3.69
CA LEU A 253 -17.46 2.41 4.07
C LEU A 253 -16.44 2.57 5.20
N GLY A 254 -15.47 3.46 5.02
CA GLY A 254 -14.49 3.83 6.04
C GLY A 254 -14.47 5.34 6.28
N SER A 255 -14.21 5.72 7.53
CA SER A 255 -13.92 7.11 7.93
C SER A 255 -12.50 7.19 8.48
N TYR A 256 -11.77 8.23 8.05
CA TYR A 256 -10.38 8.45 8.41
C TYR A 256 -10.19 9.92 8.78
N PRO A 257 -10.14 10.25 10.09
CA PRO A 257 -9.79 11.57 10.55
C PRO A 257 -8.38 11.98 10.11
N ASP A 258 -8.22 13.25 9.76
CA ASP A 258 -6.94 13.84 9.40
C ASP A 258 -6.76 15.14 10.18
N TRP A 259 -6.01 15.05 11.28
CA TRP A 259 -5.79 16.17 12.20
C TRP A 259 -4.76 17.18 11.68
N LEU A 260 -4.00 16.83 10.63
CA LEU A 260 -2.93 17.64 10.08
C LEU A 260 -3.39 18.43 8.85
N SER A 261 -4.50 18.02 8.23
CA SER A 261 -5.06 18.70 7.07
C SER A 261 -5.71 20.03 7.45
N ASN A 262 -5.31 21.09 6.76
CA ASN A 262 -5.95 22.41 6.85
C ASN A 262 -7.22 22.53 5.99
N TYR A 263 -7.53 21.52 5.16
CA TYR A 263 -8.58 21.60 4.14
C TYR A 263 -9.82 20.76 4.48
N TYR A 264 -9.65 19.66 5.18
CA TYR A 264 -10.71 18.75 5.59
C TYR A 264 -10.36 18.10 6.94
N ARG A 265 -11.35 17.60 7.67
CA ARG A 265 -11.13 16.94 8.97
C ARG A 265 -11.30 15.43 8.91
N VAL A 266 -12.16 14.95 8.02
CA VAL A 266 -12.41 13.51 7.84
C VAL A 266 -12.43 13.19 6.35
N LYS A 267 -11.68 12.16 5.96
CA LYS A 267 -11.77 11.50 4.65
C LYS A 267 -12.67 10.28 4.77
N LEU A 268 -13.73 10.25 4.00
CA LEU A 268 -14.60 9.08 3.85
C LEU A 268 -14.17 8.31 2.60
N SER A 269 -13.94 7.00 2.74
CA SER A 269 -13.67 6.10 1.61
C SER A 269 -14.85 5.17 1.41
N LEU A 270 -15.28 5.03 0.17
CA LEU A 270 -16.28 4.04 -0.24
C LEU A 270 -15.66 3.11 -1.25
N ASP A 271 -15.91 1.82 -1.10
CA ASP A 271 -15.35 0.77 -1.94
C ASP A 271 -16.44 -0.25 -2.30
N ALA A 272 -16.61 -0.55 -3.58
CA ALA A 272 -17.62 -1.51 -4.06
C ALA A 272 -17.12 -2.31 -5.26
N GLN A 273 -17.74 -3.45 -5.52
CA GLN A 273 -17.50 -4.24 -6.74
C GLN A 273 -18.40 -3.83 -7.92
N SER A 274 -19.27 -2.84 -7.71
CA SER A 274 -20.22 -2.35 -8.70
C SER A 274 -20.29 -0.83 -8.65
N GLU A 275 -20.15 -0.21 -9.82
CA GLU A 275 -20.23 1.23 -9.98
C GLU A 275 -21.60 1.79 -9.55
N THR A 276 -22.68 1.06 -9.82
CA THR A 276 -24.04 1.49 -9.46
C THR A 276 -24.24 1.50 -7.94
N HIS A 277 -23.78 0.47 -7.23
CA HIS A 277 -23.83 0.44 -5.77
C HIS A 277 -22.98 1.55 -5.15
N LEU A 278 -21.79 1.80 -5.69
CA LEU A 278 -20.93 2.90 -5.25
C LEU A 278 -21.61 4.26 -5.42
N ALA A 279 -22.20 4.51 -6.60
CA ALA A 279 -22.91 5.74 -6.89
C ALA A 279 -24.11 5.96 -5.96
N GLN A 280 -24.88 4.91 -5.67
CA GLN A 280 -26.00 4.96 -4.73
C GLN A 280 -25.55 5.30 -3.30
N ALA A 281 -24.49 4.65 -2.81
CA ALA A 281 -23.95 4.92 -1.48
C ALA A 281 -23.40 6.35 -1.37
N ARG A 282 -22.67 6.81 -2.39
CA ARG A 282 -22.18 8.18 -2.48
C ARG A 282 -23.32 9.20 -2.48
N ALA A 283 -24.36 8.99 -3.30
CA ALA A 283 -25.51 9.88 -3.36
C ALA A 283 -26.27 9.93 -2.02
N PHE A 284 -26.39 8.79 -1.34
CA PHE A 284 -26.96 8.74 0.00
C PHE A 284 -26.16 9.59 0.99
N LEU A 285 -24.82 9.47 1.01
CA LEU A 285 -23.99 10.30 1.89
C LEU A 285 -24.14 11.78 1.56
N LEU A 286 -24.02 12.18 0.30
CA LEU A 286 -24.14 13.59 -0.10
C LEU A 286 -25.48 14.22 0.29
N LYS A 287 -26.57 13.43 0.28
CA LYS A 287 -27.90 13.88 0.70
C LYS A 287 -28.07 13.99 2.21
N ASN A 288 -27.40 13.14 2.98
CA ASN A 288 -27.63 12.99 4.43
C ASN A 288 -26.53 13.57 5.31
N LEU A 289 -25.38 13.92 4.74
CA LEU A 289 -24.34 14.66 5.43
C LEU A 289 -24.85 16.09 5.73
N PRO A 290 -24.37 16.72 6.83
CA PRO A 290 -24.72 18.10 7.13
C PRO A 290 -24.42 19.04 5.94
N GLN A 291 -25.25 20.05 5.72
CA GLN A 291 -25.06 20.95 4.58
C GLN A 291 -23.75 21.73 4.70
N GLY A 292 -23.04 21.91 3.58
CA GLY A 292 -21.82 22.72 3.50
C GLY A 292 -20.55 22.08 4.06
N VAL A 293 -20.61 20.86 4.60
CA VAL A 293 -19.42 20.20 5.19
C VAL A 293 -18.56 19.48 4.17
N VAL A 294 -19.12 19.08 3.02
CA VAL A 294 -18.37 18.38 1.98
C VAL A 294 -17.50 19.41 1.25
N VAL A 295 -16.19 19.17 1.24
CA VAL A 295 -15.21 20.07 0.65
C VAL A 295 -14.60 19.48 -0.62
N PRO A 296 -14.45 20.27 -1.70
CA PRO A 296 -13.78 19.81 -2.91
C PRO A 296 -12.27 19.81 -2.66
N VAL A 297 -11.70 18.63 -2.46
CA VAL A 297 -10.25 18.44 -2.33
C VAL A 297 -9.72 17.80 -3.59
N VAL A 298 -8.67 18.38 -4.16
CA VAL A 298 -7.89 17.79 -5.25
C VAL A 298 -6.71 17.06 -4.62
N PRO A 299 -6.66 15.72 -4.61
CA PRO A 299 -5.65 14.97 -3.87
C PRO A 299 -4.24 15.14 -4.43
N ASP A 300 -4.14 15.39 -5.74
CA ASP A 300 -2.89 15.67 -6.44
C ASP A 300 -3.05 16.94 -7.29
N PRO A 301 -2.95 18.12 -6.66
CA PRO A 301 -3.13 19.39 -7.36
C PRO A 301 -1.96 19.64 -8.32
N VAL A 302 -0.75 19.17 -8.01
CA VAL A 302 0.46 19.43 -8.79
C VAL A 302 0.40 18.77 -10.15
N SER A 303 0.05 17.48 -10.23
CA SER A 303 -0.02 16.77 -11.51
C SER A 303 -1.08 17.34 -12.46
N ARG A 304 -2.11 18.03 -11.94
CA ARG A 304 -3.16 18.69 -12.73
C ARG A 304 -2.92 20.17 -12.96
N ALA A 305 -2.02 20.78 -12.20
CA ALA A 305 -1.82 22.23 -12.15
C ALA A 305 -1.57 22.81 -13.53
N ALA A 306 -0.65 22.23 -14.31
CA ALA A 306 -0.32 22.72 -15.65
C ALA A 306 -1.58 22.83 -16.52
N ARG A 307 -2.32 21.73 -16.68
CA ARG A 307 -3.54 21.69 -17.50
C ARG A 307 -4.58 22.71 -17.03
N GLU A 308 -4.79 22.82 -15.72
CA GLU A 308 -5.80 23.72 -15.16
C GLU A 308 -5.41 25.19 -15.28
N VAL A 309 -4.13 25.52 -15.12
CA VAL A 309 -3.60 26.87 -15.29
C VAL A 309 -3.71 27.31 -16.75
N TYR A 310 -3.32 26.48 -17.71
CA TYR A 310 -3.46 26.78 -19.14
C TYR A 310 -4.94 26.90 -19.55
N ALA A 311 -5.80 25.97 -19.11
CA ALA A 311 -7.24 26.07 -19.37
C ALA A 311 -7.87 27.35 -18.80
N LEU A 312 -7.43 27.80 -17.61
CA LEU A 312 -7.89 29.06 -17.02
C LEU A 312 -7.42 30.27 -17.81
N ALA A 313 -6.19 30.25 -18.33
CA ALA A 313 -5.65 31.30 -19.19
C ALA A 313 -6.47 31.46 -20.49
N GLU A 314 -6.94 30.34 -21.06
CA GLU A 314 -7.73 30.29 -22.29
C GLU A 314 -9.23 30.58 -22.07
N ALA A 315 -9.72 30.52 -20.83
CA ALA A 315 -11.15 30.64 -20.52
C ALA A 315 -11.76 32.05 -20.77
N GLY A 316 -10.95 33.05 -21.15
CA GLY A 316 -11.40 34.41 -21.46
C GLY A 316 -11.95 35.22 -20.27
N SER A 317 -11.88 34.69 -19.05
CA SER A 317 -12.33 35.37 -17.83
C SER A 317 -11.35 36.49 -17.41
N PRO A 318 -11.78 37.48 -16.60
CA PRO A 318 -10.87 38.52 -16.09
C PRO A 318 -9.69 37.96 -15.29
N LEU A 319 -9.88 36.85 -14.57
CA LEU A 319 -8.79 36.14 -13.90
C LEU A 319 -7.90 35.41 -14.92
N GLY A 320 -8.51 34.74 -15.90
CA GLY A 320 -7.81 34.05 -16.98
C GLY A 320 -6.87 34.96 -17.76
N GLN A 321 -7.30 36.17 -18.08
CA GLN A 321 -6.45 37.18 -18.75
C GLN A 321 -5.20 37.53 -17.92
N LYS A 322 -5.34 37.67 -16.60
CA LYS A 322 -4.21 37.92 -15.70
C LYS A 322 -3.27 36.71 -15.63
N VAL A 323 -3.82 35.51 -15.58
CA VAL A 323 -3.04 34.26 -15.60
C VAL A 323 -2.30 34.09 -16.92
N ALA A 324 -2.95 34.38 -18.06
CA ALA A 324 -2.32 34.35 -19.38
C ALA A 324 -1.14 35.33 -19.48
N ALA A 325 -1.31 36.56 -18.99
CA ALA A 325 -0.22 37.54 -18.95
C ALA A 325 0.95 37.07 -18.05
N ALA A 326 0.66 36.46 -16.90
CA ALA A 326 1.69 35.91 -16.02
C ALA A 326 2.44 34.74 -16.68
N LEU A 327 1.73 33.83 -17.36
CA LEU A 327 2.33 32.74 -18.12
C LEU A 327 3.26 33.25 -19.21
N GLN A 328 2.85 34.26 -19.98
CA GLN A 328 3.69 34.88 -21.00
C GLN A 328 5.00 35.44 -20.43
N ILE A 329 4.97 36.04 -19.24
CA ILE A 329 6.18 36.53 -18.57
C ILE A 329 7.11 35.36 -18.19
N ILE A 330 6.55 34.28 -17.63
CA ILE A 330 7.31 33.09 -17.26
C ILE A 330 7.93 32.42 -18.49
N GLU A 331 7.16 32.26 -19.57
CA GLU A 331 7.62 31.68 -20.84
C GLU A 331 8.70 32.55 -21.50
N ALA A 332 8.53 33.88 -21.49
CA ALA A 332 9.55 34.81 -21.98
C ALA A 332 10.85 34.73 -21.15
N ALA A 333 10.74 34.56 -19.83
CA ALA A 333 11.90 34.34 -18.97
C ALA A 333 12.60 33.00 -19.26
N LEU A 334 11.84 31.90 -19.39
CA LEU A 334 12.37 30.58 -19.74
C LEU A 334 12.99 30.54 -21.15
N GLY A 335 12.51 31.37 -22.08
CA GLY A 335 13.13 31.54 -23.40
C GLY A 335 14.45 32.33 -23.37
N LYS A 336 14.67 33.15 -22.33
CA LYS A 336 15.84 34.02 -22.21
C LYS A 336 16.92 33.49 -21.26
N TYR A 337 16.54 32.70 -20.26
CA TYR A 337 17.42 32.21 -19.20
C TYR A 337 17.32 30.69 -19.06
N SER A 338 18.45 30.03 -18.83
CA SER A 338 18.44 28.59 -18.52
C SER A 338 17.87 28.33 -17.12
N LEU A 339 17.41 27.10 -16.85
CA LEU A 339 16.88 26.72 -15.53
C LEU A 339 17.88 26.92 -14.38
N ALA A 340 19.18 26.83 -14.66
CA ALA A 340 20.23 27.09 -13.66
C ALA A 340 20.38 28.58 -13.29
N GLN A 341 19.83 29.48 -14.11
CA GLN A 341 19.87 30.94 -13.92
C GLN A 341 18.57 31.50 -13.34
N LEU A 342 17.55 30.66 -13.16
CA LEU A 342 16.23 31.06 -12.67
C LEU A 342 16.03 30.60 -11.23
N CYS A 343 15.63 31.53 -10.36
CA CYS A 343 15.23 31.23 -8.99
C CYS A 343 13.74 31.59 -8.79
N LEU A 344 12.94 30.61 -8.37
CA LEU A 344 11.52 30.79 -8.07
C LEU A 344 11.34 30.77 -6.55
N GLY A 345 11.00 31.93 -5.97
CA GLY A 345 10.72 32.08 -4.55
C GLY A 345 9.22 32.13 -4.28
N PHE A 346 8.72 31.21 -3.46
CA PHE A 346 7.34 31.25 -2.95
C PHE A 346 7.38 31.77 -1.51
N ASN A 347 6.83 32.97 -1.26
CA ASN A 347 6.81 33.54 0.09
C ASN A 347 5.64 33.04 0.96
N GLY A 348 4.86 32.06 0.47
CA GLY A 348 3.69 31.50 1.16
C GLY A 348 2.47 32.43 1.24
N GLY A 349 2.54 33.64 0.67
CA GLY A 349 1.44 34.59 0.54
C GLY A 349 0.70 34.50 -0.79
N LYS A 350 -0.25 35.41 -1.00
CA LYS A 350 -1.01 35.53 -2.27
C LYS A 350 -0.17 36.02 -3.45
N ASP A 351 1.04 36.51 -3.18
CA ASP A 351 1.94 37.11 -4.16
C ASP A 351 3.15 36.17 -4.39
N CYS A 352 3.29 35.63 -5.59
CA CYS A 352 4.48 34.89 -6.00
C CYS A 352 5.48 35.88 -6.62
N THR A 353 6.71 35.94 -6.09
CA THR A 353 7.78 36.79 -6.63
C THR A 353 8.84 35.90 -7.27
N ALA A 354 8.97 35.97 -8.60
CA ALA A 354 10.10 35.36 -9.31
C ALA A 354 11.29 36.34 -9.28
N LEU A 355 12.44 35.90 -8.76
CA LEU A 355 13.65 36.70 -8.69
C LEU A 355 14.63 36.19 -9.75
N LEU A 356 14.85 37.01 -10.78
CA LEU A 356 15.86 36.78 -11.81
C LEU A 356 17.20 37.28 -11.28
N HIS A 357 18.23 36.42 -11.27
CA HIS A 357 19.60 36.84 -10.99
C HIS A 357 20.34 37.10 -12.31
#